data_AF-A0A672Z526-F1
#
_entry.id   AF-A0A672Z526-F1
#
_cell.length_a   1.000
_cell.length_b   1.000
_cell.length_c   1.000
_cell.angle_alpha   90.00
_cell.angle_beta   90.00
_cell.angle_gamma   90.00
#
_symmetry.space_group_name_H-M   'P 1'
#
loop_
_entity.id
_entity.type
_entity.pdbx_description
1 polymer ?
#
loop_
_entity_poly.entity_id
_entity_poly.type
_entity_poly.pdbx_seq_one_letter_code
_entity_poly.pdbx_strand_id
1 'polypeptide(L)'
;MKLRVQLQCKNLHEYLRELSPEILDRLYNHPATCLAVYRELPSLAKNYVMRMLFLDQPLPQAAVALWVKKDSQKDHDECVSVLAGLRLWHSQQLQGGLQGYILNPVFKDNLRIALLGGGRAWADEGSSLGPDRHARDIESLDRYAMERWEVILHFMVGSPSAAVSQDLAQLLVQAGLMKSESGEAPYITSAGFQFLLLDTASQLWYFTLQYLKSAQVPAYYPFVRTLQDYSVEGMSESLLTFLQHLREFGLVFQRKRKSRRYYPTRLAITLAAGVTSNTGFIVVETNYRIYAYTNSELQIALVALFSEMLYRFPNVVVAQVTRESVQQAIANGITAQQIIHFLRTRAHPVMLKQTPVLPPTITDQIRLWELERDRLQFTEGVLYNQFLSQTDFEVLRDRAQGLGCLVWQDVTHRVMVVTPQGHSEVKRFWKRQKSHT
;
A
#
# COMPACT_ATOMS: atom_id res chain seq x y z
N MET A 1 15.24 6.41 -16.91
CA MET A 1 13.97 6.37 -16.15
C MET A 1 14.25 6.67 -14.68
N LYS A 2 13.92 7.86 -14.17
CA LYS A 2 13.65 7.94 -12.72
C LYS A 2 12.38 7.15 -12.53
N LEU A 3 12.47 5.91 -12.04
CA LEU A 3 11.32 5.14 -11.60
C LEU A 3 10.57 6.04 -10.60
N ARG A 4 9.46 6.63 -11.03
CA ARG A 4 8.57 7.31 -10.10
C ARG A 4 8.13 6.21 -9.14
N VAL A 5 8.60 6.28 -7.90
CA VAL A 5 8.23 5.32 -6.86
C VAL A 5 6.73 5.49 -6.68
N GLN A 6 5.96 4.61 -7.33
CA GLN A 6 4.55 4.46 -7.01
C GLN A 6 4.50 3.76 -5.67
N LEU A 7 3.81 4.38 -4.73
CA LEU A 7 3.56 3.80 -3.43
C LEU A 7 2.68 2.57 -3.64
N GLN A 8 3.30 1.39 -3.65
CA GLN A 8 2.61 0.11 -3.75
C GLN A 8 2.08 -0.25 -2.37
N CYS A 9 0.78 -0.06 -2.17
CA CYS A 9 0.08 -0.63 -1.03
C CYS A 9 0.08 -2.15 -1.18
N LYS A 10 1.02 -2.82 -0.50
CA LYS A 10 1.06 -4.28 -0.49
C LYS A 10 -0.20 -4.82 0.18
N ASN A 11 -0.85 -5.77 -0.45
CA ASN A 11 -1.95 -6.50 0.18
C ASN A 11 -1.42 -7.37 1.33
N LEU A 12 -2.28 -7.77 2.26
CA LEU A 12 -1.90 -8.67 3.36
C LEU A 12 -1.19 -9.93 2.83
N HIS A 13 -1.67 -10.51 1.74
CA HIS A 13 -1.06 -11.68 1.12
C HIS A 13 0.38 -11.45 0.65
N GLU A 14 0.65 -10.29 0.06
CA GLU A 14 1.98 -9.95 -0.45
C GLU A 14 2.95 -9.75 0.71
N TYR A 15 2.50 -9.10 1.80
CA TYR A 15 3.29 -8.95 3.00
C TYR A 15 3.61 -10.31 3.66
N LEU A 16 2.60 -11.18 3.83
CA LEU A 16 2.79 -12.48 4.45
C LEU A 16 3.72 -13.39 3.63
N ARG A 17 3.71 -13.27 2.30
CA ARG A 17 4.62 -14.02 1.42
C ARG A 17 6.10 -13.63 1.59
N GLU A 18 6.38 -12.41 2.06
CA GLU A 18 7.75 -11.94 2.32
C GLU A 18 8.32 -12.43 3.65
N LEU A 19 7.47 -12.96 4.54
CA LEU A 19 7.89 -13.43 5.86
C LEU A 19 8.58 -14.79 5.76
N SER A 20 9.48 -15.05 6.73
CA SER A 20 10.13 -16.34 6.83
C SER A 20 9.15 -17.44 7.28
N PRO A 21 9.38 -18.71 6.87
CA PRO A 21 8.62 -19.87 7.33
C PRO A 21 8.34 -19.88 8.83
N GLU A 22 9.37 -19.62 9.63
CA GLU A 22 9.30 -19.72 11.09
C GLU A 22 8.35 -18.67 11.69
N ILE A 23 8.31 -17.48 11.09
CA ILE A 23 7.40 -16.41 11.50
C ILE A 23 5.97 -16.79 11.12
N LEU A 24 5.75 -17.37 9.94
CA LEU A 24 4.43 -17.82 9.50
C LEU A 24 3.88 -18.95 10.38
N ASP A 25 4.70 -19.92 10.76
CA ASP A 25 4.27 -21.01 11.64
C ASP A 25 3.92 -20.48 13.05
N ARG A 26 4.71 -19.53 13.58
CA ARG A 26 4.35 -18.83 14.83
C ARG A 26 3.06 -18.03 14.70
N LEU A 27 2.84 -17.39 13.55
CA LEU A 27 1.64 -16.62 13.27
C LEU A 27 0.39 -17.52 13.21
N TYR A 28 0.50 -18.70 12.59
CA TYR A 28 -0.57 -19.69 12.47
C TYR A 28 -0.86 -20.45 13.76
N ASN A 29 -0.02 -20.35 14.78
CA ASN A 29 -0.36 -20.86 16.13
C ASN A 29 -1.53 -20.12 16.77
N HIS A 30 -1.95 -18.97 16.22
CA HIS A 30 -3.05 -18.18 16.74
C HIS A 30 -4.32 -18.35 15.90
N PRO A 31 -5.45 -18.81 16.51
CA PRO A 31 -6.72 -19.00 15.81
C PRO A 31 -7.24 -17.74 15.09
N ALA A 32 -7.09 -16.58 15.73
CA ALA A 32 -7.57 -15.32 15.19
C ALA A 32 -6.80 -14.90 13.92
N THR A 33 -5.50 -15.18 13.86
CA THR A 33 -4.71 -14.90 12.66
C THR A 33 -5.05 -15.86 11.54
N CYS A 34 -5.29 -17.14 11.85
CA CYS A 34 -5.75 -18.12 10.86
C CYS A 34 -7.07 -17.68 10.22
N LEU A 35 -8.01 -17.19 11.03
CA LEU A 35 -9.26 -16.65 10.54
C LEU A 35 -9.08 -15.38 9.69
N ALA A 36 -8.22 -14.46 10.11
CA ALA A 36 -7.95 -13.24 9.35
C ALA A 36 -7.36 -13.56 7.97
N VAL A 37 -6.36 -14.44 7.91
CA VAL A 37 -5.79 -14.91 6.65
C VAL A 37 -6.85 -15.59 5.79
N TYR A 38 -7.68 -16.45 6.38
CA TYR A 38 -8.79 -17.09 5.66
C TYR A 38 -9.79 -16.09 5.08
N ARG A 39 -10.10 -14.99 5.79
CA ARG A 39 -11.04 -13.95 5.31
C ARG A 39 -10.52 -13.17 4.11
N GLU A 40 -9.21 -12.98 4.01
CA GLU A 40 -8.61 -12.24 2.89
C GLU A 40 -8.42 -13.11 1.64
N LEU A 41 -8.43 -14.44 1.76
CA LEU A 41 -8.25 -15.35 0.62
C LEU A 41 -9.26 -15.12 -0.53
N PRO A 42 -8.86 -15.35 -1.79
CA PRO A 42 -9.77 -15.41 -2.92
C PRO A 42 -10.93 -16.38 -2.67
N SER A 43 -12.11 -16.10 -3.23
CA SER A 43 -13.33 -16.90 -3.04
C SER A 43 -13.12 -18.39 -3.34
N LEU A 44 -12.37 -18.70 -4.40
CA LEU A 44 -12.04 -20.07 -4.79
C LEU A 44 -11.09 -20.76 -3.78
N ALA A 45 -10.06 -20.05 -3.32
CA ALA A 45 -9.14 -20.54 -2.29
C ALA A 45 -9.84 -20.84 -0.96
N LYS A 46 -10.80 -20.00 -0.55
CA LYS A 46 -11.67 -20.26 0.63
C LYS A 46 -12.41 -21.58 0.51
N ASN A 47 -12.99 -21.86 -0.66
CA ASN A 47 -13.69 -23.11 -0.92
C ASN A 47 -12.77 -24.33 -0.80
N TYR A 48 -11.53 -24.23 -1.29
CA TYR A 48 -10.55 -25.33 -1.16
C TYR A 48 -10.20 -25.60 0.30
N VAL A 49 -9.89 -24.54 1.06
CA VAL A 49 -9.58 -24.66 2.49
C VAL A 49 -10.76 -25.28 3.24
N MET A 50 -11.99 -24.85 3.00
CA MET A 50 -13.18 -25.39 3.66
C MET A 50 -13.43 -26.87 3.33
N ARG A 51 -13.24 -27.29 2.07
CA ARG A 51 -13.37 -28.70 1.66
C ARG A 51 -12.31 -29.58 2.32
N MET A 52 -11.10 -29.06 2.49
CA MET A 52 -9.97 -29.79 3.07
C MET A 52 -9.91 -29.71 4.60
N LEU A 53 -10.63 -28.78 5.22
CA LEU A 53 -10.56 -28.52 6.66
C LEU A 53 -10.85 -29.77 7.49
N PHE A 54 -11.76 -30.64 7.04
CA PHE A 54 -12.16 -31.86 7.74
C PHE A 54 -11.49 -33.14 7.20
N LEU A 55 -10.61 -33.01 6.20
CA LEU A 55 -9.91 -34.14 5.60
C LEU A 55 -8.55 -34.35 6.25
N ASP A 56 -8.27 -35.58 6.70
CA ASP A 56 -6.97 -35.94 7.27
C ASP A 56 -6.01 -36.53 6.24
N GLN A 57 -6.53 -36.97 5.09
CA GLN A 57 -5.74 -37.51 3.98
C GLN A 57 -5.39 -36.43 2.94
N PRO A 58 -4.21 -36.49 2.31
CA PRO A 58 -3.86 -35.59 1.21
C PRO A 58 -4.77 -35.84 0.00
N LEU A 59 -5.17 -34.77 -0.69
CA LEU A 59 -5.97 -34.86 -1.91
C LEU A 59 -5.09 -34.81 -3.16
N PRO A 60 -5.27 -35.71 -4.16
CA PRO A 60 -4.51 -35.64 -5.41
C PRO A 60 -4.68 -34.29 -6.13
N GLN A 61 -3.59 -33.72 -6.65
CA GLN A 61 -3.64 -32.41 -7.33
C GLN A 61 -4.62 -32.42 -8.53
N ALA A 62 -4.66 -33.53 -9.28
CA ALA A 62 -5.58 -33.71 -10.39
C ALA A 62 -7.06 -33.64 -9.94
N ALA A 63 -7.39 -34.14 -8.75
CA ALA A 63 -8.75 -34.08 -8.21
C ALA A 63 -9.15 -32.65 -7.84
N VAL A 64 -8.21 -31.85 -7.32
CA VAL A 64 -8.44 -30.43 -7.00
C VAL A 64 -8.61 -29.60 -8.27
N ALA A 65 -7.83 -29.89 -9.33
CA ALA A 65 -7.99 -29.24 -10.63
C ALA A 65 -9.37 -29.51 -11.27
N LEU A 66 -9.91 -30.73 -11.07
CA LEU A 66 -11.25 -31.11 -11.56
C LEU A 66 -12.41 -30.37 -10.86
N TRP A 67 -12.17 -29.66 -9.75
CA TRP A 67 -13.20 -28.85 -9.08
C TRP A 67 -13.56 -27.58 -9.83
N VAL A 68 -12.74 -27.18 -10.82
CA VAL A 68 -12.90 -25.94 -11.58
C VAL A 68 -13.25 -26.27 -13.02
N LYS A 69 -14.08 -25.42 -13.63
CA LYS A 69 -14.39 -25.52 -15.06
C LYS A 69 -13.17 -25.09 -15.88
N LYS A 70 -13.01 -25.64 -17.09
CA LYS A 70 -11.88 -25.34 -17.98
C LYS A 70 -11.67 -23.85 -18.25
N ASP A 71 -12.77 -23.07 -18.28
CA ASP A 71 -12.73 -21.62 -18.54
C ASP A 71 -12.06 -20.80 -17.41
N SER A 72 -12.05 -21.32 -16.18
CA SER A 72 -11.48 -20.65 -14.99
C SER A 72 -10.18 -21.30 -14.51
N GLN A 73 -9.45 -22.00 -15.39
CA GLN A 73 -8.19 -22.66 -15.01
C GLN A 73 -7.11 -21.65 -14.57
N LYS A 74 -7.09 -20.45 -15.16
CA LYS A 74 -6.17 -19.38 -14.75
C LYS A 74 -6.38 -18.97 -13.29
N ASP A 75 -7.64 -18.84 -12.87
CA ASP A 75 -8.00 -18.49 -11.49
C ASP A 75 -7.61 -19.60 -10.51
N HIS A 76 -7.68 -20.87 -10.96
CA HIS A 76 -7.18 -22.01 -10.19
C HIS A 76 -5.67 -21.91 -9.97
N ASP A 77 -4.89 -21.71 -11.03
CA ASP A 77 -3.42 -21.63 -10.95
C ASP A 77 -2.97 -20.46 -10.05
N GLU A 78 -3.65 -19.31 -10.13
CA GLU A 78 -3.40 -18.17 -9.25
C GLU A 78 -3.71 -18.51 -7.78
N CYS A 79 -4.86 -19.14 -7.50
CA CYS A 79 -5.21 -19.57 -6.14
C CYS A 79 -4.22 -20.59 -5.58
N VAL A 80 -3.73 -21.52 -6.40
CA VAL A 80 -2.72 -22.50 -5.99
C VAL A 80 -1.41 -21.81 -5.62
N SER A 81 -0.97 -20.85 -6.44
CA SER A 81 0.21 -20.02 -6.16
C SER A 81 0.05 -19.20 -4.87
N VAL A 82 -1.13 -18.64 -4.61
CA VAL A 82 -1.42 -17.89 -3.37
C VAL A 82 -1.36 -18.81 -2.15
N LEU A 83 -2.05 -19.96 -2.18
CA LEU A 83 -2.09 -20.89 -1.05
C LEU A 83 -0.73 -21.53 -0.76
N ALA A 84 0.06 -21.83 -1.81
CA ALA A 84 1.43 -22.32 -1.67
C ALA A 84 2.38 -21.22 -1.16
N GLY A 85 2.26 -20.00 -1.67
CA GLY A 85 3.07 -18.85 -1.24
C GLY A 85 2.83 -18.45 0.22
N LEU A 86 1.61 -18.65 0.73
CA LEU A 86 1.27 -18.46 2.13
C LEU A 86 1.57 -19.69 3.01
N ARG A 87 2.02 -20.82 2.43
CA ARG A 87 2.28 -22.09 3.15
C ARG A 87 1.06 -22.60 3.93
N LEU A 88 -0.14 -22.31 3.41
CA LEU A 88 -1.40 -22.81 3.99
C LEU A 88 -1.62 -24.28 3.66
N TRP A 89 -1.02 -24.75 2.55
CA TRP A 89 -0.95 -26.15 2.18
C TRP A 89 0.44 -26.51 1.66
N HIS A 90 0.74 -27.81 1.64
CA HIS A 90 2.00 -28.36 1.18
C HIS A 90 1.73 -29.45 0.14
N SER A 91 2.67 -29.62 -0.79
CA SER A 91 2.65 -30.76 -1.71
C SER A 91 3.30 -31.96 -1.04
N GLN A 92 2.58 -33.07 -0.97
CA GLN A 92 3.05 -34.33 -0.40
C GLN A 92 2.91 -35.43 -1.45
N GLN A 93 3.89 -36.34 -1.54
CA GLN A 93 3.77 -37.50 -2.40
C GLN A 93 2.80 -38.53 -1.79
N LEU A 94 1.83 -38.93 -2.60
CA LEU A 94 0.88 -40.00 -2.31
C LEU A 94 1.46 -41.36 -2.73
N GLN A 95 0.83 -42.44 -2.24
CA GLN A 95 1.13 -43.79 -2.71
C GLN A 95 0.91 -43.88 -4.23
N GLY A 96 1.91 -44.36 -4.96
CA GLY A 96 1.90 -44.41 -6.43
C GLY A 96 2.57 -43.23 -7.14
N GLY A 97 3.29 -42.36 -6.43
CA GLY A 97 4.10 -41.29 -7.03
C GLY A 97 3.33 -40.04 -7.46
N LEU A 98 2.02 -40.03 -7.24
CA LEU A 98 1.16 -38.86 -7.48
C LEU A 98 1.42 -37.78 -6.43
N GLN A 99 1.34 -36.51 -6.83
CA GLN A 99 1.38 -35.40 -5.88
C GLN A 99 -0.02 -35.14 -5.33
N GLY A 100 -0.11 -34.88 -4.03
CA GLY A 100 -1.30 -34.45 -3.34
C GLY A 100 -1.08 -33.16 -2.54
N TYR A 101 -2.16 -32.44 -2.27
CA TYR A 101 -2.17 -31.29 -1.38
C TYR A 101 -2.67 -31.69 0.01
N ILE A 102 -1.97 -31.22 1.04
CA ILE A 102 -2.38 -31.32 2.44
C ILE A 102 -2.33 -29.95 3.09
N LEU A 103 -3.34 -29.57 3.87
CA LEU A 103 -3.32 -28.32 4.63
C LEU A 103 -2.21 -28.36 5.69
N ASN A 104 -1.64 -27.21 6.01
CA ASN A 104 -0.74 -27.06 7.15
C ASN A 104 -1.50 -27.48 8.43
N PRO A 105 -1.02 -28.48 9.19
CA PRO A 105 -1.74 -29.00 10.36
C PRO A 105 -1.98 -27.93 11.42
N VAL A 106 -1.02 -27.04 11.66
CA VAL A 106 -1.14 -25.94 12.64
C VAL A 106 -2.26 -24.98 12.24
N PHE A 107 -2.27 -24.57 10.97
CA PHE A 107 -3.33 -23.70 10.43
C PHE A 107 -4.70 -24.39 10.45
N LYS A 108 -4.75 -25.66 10.06
CA LYS A 108 -5.98 -26.47 10.02
C LYS A 108 -6.63 -26.58 11.40
N ASP A 109 -5.86 -26.91 12.44
CA ASP A 109 -6.39 -27.07 13.79
C ASP A 109 -6.81 -25.73 14.41
N ASN A 110 -6.02 -24.68 14.23
CA ASN A 110 -6.36 -23.35 14.74
C ASN A 110 -7.52 -22.69 13.98
N LEU A 111 -7.69 -22.98 12.68
CA LEU A 111 -8.86 -22.53 11.93
C LEU A 111 -10.13 -23.30 12.35
N ARG A 112 -10.03 -24.61 12.63
CA ARG A 112 -11.15 -25.40 13.20
C ARG A 112 -11.57 -24.81 14.55
N ILE A 113 -10.62 -24.51 15.42
CA ILE A 113 -10.85 -23.85 16.71
C ILE A 113 -11.57 -22.50 16.51
N ALA A 114 -11.10 -21.67 15.57
CA ALA A 114 -11.70 -20.36 15.31
C ALA A 114 -13.13 -20.42 14.76
N LEU A 115 -13.49 -21.49 14.04
CA LEU A 115 -14.80 -21.65 13.39
C LEU A 115 -15.83 -22.38 14.25
N LEU A 116 -15.42 -23.45 14.94
CA LEU A 116 -16.31 -24.32 15.71
C LEU A 116 -16.33 -24.00 17.21
N GLY A 117 -15.41 -23.15 17.67
CA GLY A 117 -15.19 -22.91 19.09
C GLY A 117 -14.35 -24.02 19.73
N GLY A 118 -13.40 -23.62 20.57
CA GLY A 118 -12.46 -24.52 21.24
C GLY A 118 -11.21 -23.77 21.70
N GLY A 119 -10.39 -24.40 22.54
CA GLY A 119 -9.12 -23.81 22.99
C GLY A 119 -9.24 -22.71 24.04
N ARG A 120 -8.12 -22.05 24.35
CA ARG A 120 -8.08 -20.92 25.29
C ARG A 120 -8.74 -19.69 24.65
N ALA A 121 -9.63 -19.02 25.38
CA ALA A 121 -10.21 -17.75 24.95
C ALA A 121 -9.07 -16.76 24.62
N TRP A 122 -9.11 -16.20 23.41
CA TRP A 122 -8.06 -15.34 22.87
C TRP A 122 -7.95 -14.02 23.64
N ALA A 123 -9.07 -13.53 24.14
CA ALA A 123 -9.16 -12.50 25.14
C ALA A 123 -10.35 -12.88 26.03
N ASP A 124 -10.21 -12.70 27.33
CA ASP A 124 -11.37 -12.70 28.21
C ASP A 124 -12.26 -11.54 27.72
N GLU A 125 -13.39 -11.86 27.11
CA GLU A 125 -14.34 -10.92 26.48
C GLU A 125 -14.99 -10.04 27.54
N GLY A 126 -14.22 -9.18 28.23
CA GLY A 126 -14.68 -8.28 29.30
C GLY A 126 -15.35 -8.96 30.49
N SER A 127 -15.59 -10.28 30.43
CA SER A 127 -16.44 -11.07 31.33
C SER A 127 -15.92 -11.08 32.75
N SER A 128 -14.61 -10.93 32.94
CA SER A 128 -13.96 -10.84 34.25
C SER A 128 -13.97 -9.46 34.88
N LEU A 129 -14.23 -8.38 34.13
CA LEU A 129 -13.99 -7.02 34.63
C LEU A 129 -15.26 -6.28 35.13
N GLY A 130 -16.47 -6.79 34.85
CA GLY A 130 -17.75 -6.17 35.27
C GLY A 130 -18.14 -4.92 34.45
N PRO A 131 -19.34 -4.36 34.63
CA PRO A 131 -19.84 -3.24 33.79
C PRO A 131 -19.02 -1.95 33.97
N ASP A 132 -18.63 -1.31 32.87
CA ASP A 132 -17.89 -0.04 32.89
C ASP A 132 -18.84 1.12 33.23
N ARG A 133 -18.56 1.81 34.33
CA ARG A 133 -19.28 3.02 34.76
C ARG A 133 -19.11 4.21 33.80
N HIS A 134 -18.13 4.14 32.90
CA HIS A 134 -17.78 5.18 31.93
C HIS A 134 -17.67 4.65 30.50
N ALA A 135 -18.50 3.66 30.16
CA ALA A 135 -18.62 3.22 28.78
C ALA A 135 -18.85 4.43 27.85
N ARG A 136 -18.13 4.47 26.74
CA ARG A 136 -18.24 5.54 25.74
C ARG A 136 -19.18 5.09 24.63
N ASP A 137 -20.00 6.01 24.17
CA ASP A 137 -20.86 5.77 23.01
C ASP A 137 -20.01 5.55 21.76
N ILE A 138 -20.50 4.71 20.86
CA ILE A 138 -19.82 4.34 19.60
C ILE A 138 -19.48 5.60 18.79
N GLU A 139 -20.40 6.56 18.69
CA GLU A 139 -20.18 7.83 17.97
C GLU A 139 -19.02 8.64 18.56
N SER A 140 -18.86 8.60 19.88
CA SER A 140 -17.79 9.31 20.58
C SER A 140 -16.42 8.65 20.37
N LEU A 141 -16.38 7.33 20.18
CA LEU A 141 -15.18 6.59 19.81
C LEU A 141 -14.79 6.86 18.36
N ASP A 142 -15.77 6.97 17.47
CA ASP A 142 -15.55 7.28 16.06
C ASP A 142 -14.98 8.70 15.88
N ARG A 143 -15.54 9.68 16.60
CA ARG A 143 -15.01 11.05 16.64
C ARG A 143 -13.58 11.09 17.14
N TYR A 144 -13.30 10.41 18.26
CA TYR A 144 -11.95 10.30 18.81
C TYR A 144 -10.96 9.69 17.81
N ALA A 145 -11.34 8.60 17.14
CA ALA A 145 -10.47 7.92 16.19
C ALA A 145 -10.12 8.82 15.00
N MET A 146 -11.12 9.50 14.43
CA MET A 146 -10.93 10.42 13.32
C MET A 146 -10.09 11.65 13.70
N GLU A 147 -10.36 12.30 14.83
CA GLU A 147 -9.57 13.45 15.29
C GLU A 147 -8.08 13.10 15.45
N ARG A 148 -7.78 11.94 16.05
CA ARG A 148 -6.39 11.49 16.24
C ARG A 148 -5.71 11.17 14.92
N TRP A 149 -6.42 10.53 13.99
CA TRP A 149 -5.89 10.22 12.66
C TRP A 149 -5.67 11.50 11.83
N GLU A 150 -6.61 12.45 11.88
CA GLU A 150 -6.50 13.72 11.17
C GLU A 150 -5.33 14.57 11.66
N VAL A 151 -5.01 14.54 12.96
CA VAL A 151 -3.80 15.22 13.49
C VAL A 151 -2.52 14.71 12.81
N ILE A 152 -2.42 13.41 12.54
CA ILE A 152 -1.26 12.82 11.85
C ILE A 152 -1.20 13.33 10.39
N LEU A 153 -2.35 13.37 9.71
CA LEU A 153 -2.41 13.86 8.33
C LEU A 153 -2.16 15.38 8.25
N HIS A 154 -2.63 16.15 9.22
CA HIS A 154 -2.37 17.58 9.33
C HIS A 154 -0.88 17.89 9.54
N PHE A 155 -0.17 17.04 10.29
CA PHE A 155 1.28 17.16 10.45
C PHE A 155 2.01 16.97 9.11
N MET A 156 1.58 16.02 8.28
CA MET A 156 2.18 15.81 6.94
C MET A 156 1.97 17.00 5.99
N VAL A 157 0.88 17.75 6.15
CA VAL A 157 0.56 18.93 5.34
C VAL A 157 1.17 20.22 5.91
N GLY A 158 1.83 20.16 7.08
CA GLY A 158 2.49 21.31 7.71
C GLY A 158 1.53 22.25 8.44
N SER A 159 0.40 21.74 8.94
CA SER A 159 -0.52 22.56 9.74
C SER A 159 0.10 22.95 11.09
N PRO A 160 0.06 24.23 11.51
CA PRO A 160 0.70 24.72 12.72
C PRO A 160 0.10 24.15 14.02
N SER A 161 -1.10 23.58 13.96
CA SER A 161 -1.81 23.03 15.12
C SER A 161 -1.50 21.55 15.38
N ALA A 162 -0.82 20.87 14.45
CA ALA A 162 -0.55 19.44 14.56
C ALA A 162 0.83 19.18 15.18
N ALA A 163 0.84 18.85 16.47
CA ALA A 163 2.02 18.32 17.15
C ALA A 163 1.88 16.80 17.33
N VAL A 164 2.90 16.07 16.88
CA VAL A 164 2.95 14.61 16.92
C VAL A 164 4.14 14.17 17.78
N SER A 165 4.07 12.99 18.41
CA SER A 165 5.19 12.39 19.12
C SER A 165 6.42 12.22 18.22
N GLN A 166 7.62 12.33 18.82
CA GLN A 166 8.89 12.18 18.08
C GLN A 166 9.01 10.81 17.44
N ASP A 167 8.54 9.75 18.11
CA ASP A 167 8.55 8.39 17.61
C ASP A 167 7.73 8.25 16.31
N LEU A 168 6.60 8.94 16.23
CA LEU A 168 5.76 8.93 15.03
C LEU A 168 6.36 9.73 13.88
N ALA A 169 6.99 10.87 14.19
CA ALA A 169 7.71 11.65 13.20
C ALA A 169 8.87 10.84 12.61
N GLN A 170 9.62 10.12 13.45
CA GLN A 170 10.66 9.20 13.00
C GLN A 170 10.09 8.06 12.14
N LEU A 171 8.94 7.51 12.51
CA LEU A 171 8.27 6.48 11.71
C LEU A 171 7.83 6.99 10.33
N LEU A 172 7.28 8.20 10.24
CA LEU A 172 6.91 8.84 8.97
C LEU A 172 8.14 9.03 8.05
N VAL A 173 9.29 9.38 8.64
CA VAL A 173 10.56 9.51 7.93
C VAL A 173 11.09 8.13 7.49
N GLN A 174 11.07 7.13 8.36
CA GLN A 174 11.48 5.75 8.04
C GLN A 174 10.59 5.11 6.97
N ALA A 175 9.29 5.41 6.99
CA ALA A 175 8.32 4.99 5.98
C ALA A 175 8.52 5.70 4.62
N GLY A 176 9.43 6.67 4.56
CA GLY A 176 9.72 7.47 3.37
C GLY A 176 8.61 8.46 3.00
N LEU A 177 7.64 8.71 3.90
CA LEU A 177 6.53 9.63 3.68
C LEU A 177 6.91 11.09 3.94
N MET A 178 7.88 11.31 4.82
CA MET A 178 8.46 12.62 5.10
C MET A 178 9.98 12.54 5.03
N LYS A 179 10.63 13.67 4.73
CA LYS A 179 12.08 13.83 4.83
C LYS A 179 12.36 14.90 5.85
N SER A 180 13.35 14.65 6.71
CA SER A 180 13.90 15.65 7.61
C SER A 180 15.34 15.88 7.19
N GLU A 181 15.67 17.13 6.85
CA GLU A 181 17.05 17.58 6.71
C GLU A 181 17.47 18.25 8.02
N SER A 182 18.75 18.13 8.37
CA SER A 182 19.29 18.57 9.66
C SER A 182 19.00 20.05 9.91
N GLY A 183 18.06 20.34 10.84
CA GLY A 183 17.73 21.70 11.29
C GLY A 183 16.46 22.32 10.69
N GLU A 184 15.82 21.68 9.70
CA GLU A 184 14.57 22.15 9.12
C GLU A 184 13.36 21.30 9.53
N ALA A 185 12.16 21.90 9.48
CA ALA A 185 10.92 21.18 9.69
C ALA A 185 10.79 20.07 8.62
N PRO A 186 10.31 18.87 8.98
CA PRO A 186 10.20 17.77 8.03
C PRO A 186 9.23 18.15 6.90
N TYR A 187 9.65 17.95 5.65
CA TYR A 187 8.84 18.18 4.46
C TYR A 187 8.34 16.86 3.87
N ILE A 188 7.18 16.90 3.23
CA ILE A 188 6.52 15.74 2.66
C ILE A 188 7.23 15.26 1.39
N THR A 189 7.38 13.95 1.21
CA THR A 189 7.96 13.37 0.00
C THR A 189 6.91 13.18 -1.09
N SER A 190 7.35 12.85 -2.31
CA SER A 190 6.42 12.40 -3.35
C SER A 190 5.57 11.21 -2.90
N ALA A 191 6.17 10.24 -2.20
CA ALA A 191 5.45 9.12 -1.62
C ALA A 191 4.44 9.56 -0.53
N GLY A 192 4.80 10.56 0.29
CA GLY A 192 3.90 11.18 1.26
C GLY A 192 2.66 11.81 0.62
N PHE A 193 2.84 12.57 -0.47
CA PHE A 193 1.72 13.14 -1.21
C PHE A 193 0.80 12.06 -1.80
N GLN A 194 1.38 10.97 -2.31
CA GLN A 194 0.59 9.83 -2.80
C GLN A 194 -0.22 9.19 -1.68
N PHE A 195 0.38 9.01 -0.50
CA PHE A 195 -0.27 8.47 0.68
C PHE A 195 -1.49 9.30 1.12
N LEU A 196 -1.37 10.63 1.12
CA LEU A 196 -2.45 11.54 1.49
C LEU A 196 -3.71 11.42 0.60
N LEU A 197 -3.54 11.00 -0.65
CA LEU A 197 -4.63 10.86 -1.62
C LEU A 197 -5.30 9.49 -1.58
N LEU A 198 -4.75 8.52 -0.85
CA LEU A 198 -5.36 7.20 -0.67
C LEU A 198 -6.67 7.28 0.14
N ASP A 199 -7.43 6.19 0.12
CA ASP A 199 -8.55 5.98 1.04
C ASP A 199 -8.05 5.66 2.46
N THR A 200 -8.90 5.90 3.45
CA THR A 200 -8.53 5.75 4.87
C THR A 200 -8.08 4.33 5.22
N ALA A 201 -8.66 3.29 4.63
CA ALA A 201 -8.25 1.91 4.93
C ALA A 201 -6.85 1.63 4.36
N SER A 202 -6.59 2.00 3.11
CA SER A 202 -5.28 1.84 2.48
C SER A 202 -4.19 2.65 3.18
N GLN A 203 -4.51 3.87 3.65
CA GLN A 203 -3.61 4.68 4.45
C GLN A 203 -3.24 3.96 5.76
N LEU A 204 -4.25 3.53 6.54
CA LEU A 204 -4.03 2.84 7.81
C LEU A 204 -3.26 1.54 7.59
N TRP A 205 -3.56 0.79 6.53
CA TRP A 205 -2.90 -0.46 6.19
C TRP A 205 -1.43 -0.25 5.85
N TYR A 206 -1.12 0.68 4.93
CA TYR A 206 0.25 1.03 4.58
C TYR A 206 1.03 1.47 5.81
N PHE A 207 0.44 2.33 6.63
CA PHE A 207 1.07 2.86 7.84
C PHE A 207 1.37 1.77 8.87
N THR A 208 0.40 0.88 9.11
CA THR A 208 0.55 -0.26 10.03
C THR A 208 1.61 -1.23 9.54
N LEU A 209 1.69 -1.50 8.23
CA LEU A 209 2.74 -2.34 7.66
C LEU A 209 4.13 -1.76 7.86
N GLN A 210 4.31 -0.45 7.65
CA GLN A 210 5.60 0.20 7.89
C GLN A 210 5.97 0.20 9.38
N TYR A 211 4.99 0.39 10.26
CA TYR A 211 5.17 0.23 11.69
C TYR A 211 5.67 -1.19 12.04
N LEU A 212 5.00 -2.24 11.52
CA LEU A 212 5.36 -3.63 11.81
C LEU A 212 6.78 -3.98 11.32
N LYS A 213 7.20 -3.43 10.18
CA LYS A 213 8.58 -3.58 9.67
C LYS A 213 9.61 -2.91 10.57
N SER A 214 9.32 -1.71 11.06
CA SER A 214 10.22 -0.95 11.94
C SER A 214 10.33 -1.59 13.32
N ALA A 215 9.20 -1.99 13.91
CA ALA A 215 9.16 -2.42 15.29
C ALA A 215 9.63 -3.88 15.52
N GLN A 216 9.84 -4.68 14.45
CA GLN A 216 10.13 -6.13 14.51
C GLN A 216 9.19 -6.92 15.45
N VAL A 217 8.03 -6.36 15.78
CA VAL A 217 7.05 -7.02 16.63
C VAL A 217 6.37 -8.06 15.77
N PRO A 218 6.34 -9.34 16.17
CA PRO A 218 5.59 -10.34 15.42
C PRO A 218 4.14 -9.87 15.37
N ALA A 219 3.49 -10.01 14.20
CA ALA A 219 2.16 -9.48 13.89
C ALA A 219 1.05 -10.14 14.75
N TYR A 220 1.10 -9.89 16.06
CA TYR A 220 0.33 -10.56 17.10
C TYR A 220 -0.93 -9.81 17.46
N TYR A 221 -1.36 -8.88 16.60
CA TYR A 221 -2.64 -8.24 16.79
C TYR A 221 -3.61 -8.64 15.67
N PRO A 222 -4.45 -9.65 15.94
CA PRO A 222 -5.57 -10.02 15.10
C PRO A 222 -6.63 -8.93 15.18
N PHE A 223 -6.94 -8.36 14.02
CA PHE A 223 -8.31 -8.22 13.51
C PHE A 223 -9.39 -8.35 14.59
N VAL A 224 -9.54 -7.29 15.38
CA VAL A 224 -10.56 -7.16 16.41
C VAL A 224 -11.91 -7.35 15.74
N ARG A 225 -12.68 -8.34 16.21
CA ARG A 225 -13.99 -8.67 15.64
C ARG A 225 -15.12 -7.77 16.16
N THR A 226 -14.96 -7.11 17.32
CA THR A 226 -16.03 -6.38 18.01
C THR A 226 -15.55 -5.07 18.65
N LEU A 227 -16.43 -4.06 18.71
CA LEU A 227 -16.22 -2.78 19.43
C LEU A 227 -16.35 -2.93 20.97
N GLN A 228 -16.11 -4.12 21.51
CA GLN A 228 -16.27 -4.42 22.93
C GLN A 228 -15.00 -4.09 23.74
N ASP A 229 -15.11 -4.10 25.07
CA ASP A 229 -13.96 -3.91 25.95
C ASP A 229 -13.08 -5.17 26.03
N TYR A 230 -11.78 -4.94 25.95
CA TYR A 230 -10.79 -5.99 26.08
C TYR A 230 -9.89 -5.73 27.29
N SER A 231 -9.50 -6.81 27.97
CA SER A 231 -8.55 -6.76 29.09
C SER A 231 -7.10 -6.67 28.59
N VAL A 232 -6.28 -5.92 29.32
CA VAL A 232 -4.82 -5.81 29.14
C VAL A 232 -4.08 -6.88 29.96
N GLU A 233 -4.78 -7.65 30.80
CA GLU A 233 -4.19 -8.68 31.65
C GLU A 233 -3.56 -9.80 30.80
N GLY A 234 -2.29 -10.13 31.05
CA GLY A 234 -1.54 -11.15 30.31
C GLY A 234 -0.73 -10.65 29.10
N MET A 235 -0.74 -9.34 28.80
CA MET A 235 0.10 -8.77 27.73
C MET A 235 1.56 -8.59 28.19
N SER A 236 2.52 -8.88 27.29
CA SER A 236 3.94 -8.60 27.50
C SER A 236 4.24 -7.09 27.46
N GLU A 237 5.38 -6.66 28.00
CA GLU A 237 5.80 -5.25 27.96
C GLU A 237 5.88 -4.69 26.53
N SER A 238 6.35 -5.50 25.59
CA SER A 238 6.38 -5.14 24.15
C SER A 238 4.97 -4.89 23.58
N LEU A 239 3.97 -5.68 23.98
CA LEU A 239 2.58 -5.51 23.56
C LEU A 239 1.95 -4.28 24.20
N LEU A 240 2.32 -3.94 25.44
CA LEU A 240 1.85 -2.71 26.10
C LEU A 240 2.38 -1.45 25.41
N THR A 241 3.65 -1.43 25.02
CA THR A 241 4.24 -0.33 24.25
C THR A 241 3.55 -0.19 22.89
N PHE A 242 3.34 -1.31 22.19
CA PHE A 242 2.58 -1.34 20.95
C PHE A 242 1.15 -0.80 21.09
N LEU A 243 0.46 -1.18 22.17
CA LEU A 243 -0.89 -0.69 22.47
C LEU A 243 -0.93 0.83 22.69
N GLN A 244 0.13 1.41 23.26
CA GLN A 244 0.25 2.88 23.35
C GLN A 244 0.41 3.52 21.97
N HIS A 245 1.17 2.92 21.06
CA HIS A 245 1.29 3.42 19.68
C HIS A 245 -0.05 3.31 18.93
N LEU A 246 -0.78 2.20 19.07
CA LEU A 246 -2.14 2.07 18.50
C LEU A 246 -3.11 3.12 19.05
N ARG A 247 -2.97 3.48 20.32
CA ARG A 247 -3.72 4.58 20.94
C ARG A 247 -3.33 5.94 20.36
N GLU A 248 -2.06 6.15 20.05
CA GLU A 248 -1.62 7.37 19.39
C GLU A 248 -2.22 7.51 17.99
N PHE A 249 -2.34 6.40 17.25
CA PHE A 249 -2.93 6.36 15.90
C PHE A 249 -4.46 6.52 15.91
N GLY A 250 -5.11 6.36 17.07
CA GLY A 250 -6.56 6.37 17.19
C GLY A 250 -7.23 5.03 16.83
N LEU A 251 -6.46 3.95 16.67
CA LEU A 251 -6.99 2.59 16.44
C LEU A 251 -7.58 1.98 17.71
N VAL A 252 -7.08 2.40 18.88
CA VAL A 252 -7.54 1.93 20.18
C VAL A 252 -7.77 3.11 21.10
N PHE A 253 -8.88 3.09 21.82
CA PHE A 253 -9.18 4.01 22.89
C PHE A 253 -8.81 3.41 24.25
N GLN A 254 -7.99 4.13 25.01
CA GLN A 254 -7.78 3.89 26.43
C GLN A 254 -7.96 5.20 27.21
N ARG A 255 -8.79 5.13 28.26
CA ARG A 255 -9.06 6.28 29.14
C ARG A 255 -7.79 6.79 29.83
N LYS A 256 -6.93 5.88 30.30
CA LYS A 256 -5.65 6.17 30.95
C LYS A 256 -4.57 5.26 30.35
N ARG A 257 -3.31 5.73 30.28
CA ARG A 257 -2.17 4.94 29.77
C ARG A 257 -1.99 3.58 30.47
N LYS A 258 -2.35 3.49 31.76
CA LYS A 258 -2.26 2.26 32.57
C LYS A 258 -3.63 1.60 32.83
N SER A 259 -4.64 1.93 32.01
CA SER A 259 -5.97 1.32 32.12
C SER A 259 -5.87 -0.18 31.85
N ARG A 260 -6.57 -1.00 32.65
CA ARG A 260 -6.69 -2.44 32.40
C ARG A 260 -7.63 -2.78 31.24
N ARG A 261 -8.40 -1.80 30.76
CA ARG A 261 -9.33 -1.93 29.64
C ARG A 261 -8.96 -1.04 28.47
N TYR A 262 -9.19 -1.54 27.27
CA TYR A 262 -9.13 -0.79 26.03
C TYR A 262 -10.31 -1.12 25.11
N TYR A 263 -10.65 -0.16 24.27
CA TYR A 263 -11.76 -0.23 23.31
C TYR A 263 -11.22 -0.03 21.89
N PRO A 264 -11.30 -1.04 21.02
CA PRO A 264 -10.97 -0.87 19.62
C PRO A 264 -11.93 0.11 18.94
N THR A 265 -11.41 0.98 18.07
CA THR A 265 -12.23 1.96 17.35
C THR A 265 -12.68 1.41 16.00
N ARG A 266 -13.63 2.08 15.35
CA ARG A 266 -14.06 1.70 13.99
C ARG A 266 -12.93 1.75 12.98
N LEU A 267 -11.88 2.56 13.17
CA LEU A 267 -10.70 2.54 12.31
C LEU A 267 -9.95 1.19 12.35
N ALA A 268 -9.88 0.53 13.51
CA ALA A 268 -9.31 -0.81 13.62
C ALA A 268 -10.16 -1.86 12.89
N ILE A 269 -11.48 -1.68 12.87
CA ILE A 269 -12.39 -2.53 12.11
C ILE A 269 -12.28 -2.25 10.61
N THR A 270 -12.18 -0.99 10.20
CA THR A 270 -11.96 -0.60 8.81
C THR A 270 -10.65 -1.18 8.26
N LEU A 271 -9.58 -1.16 9.07
CA LEU A 271 -8.33 -1.84 8.76
C LEU A 271 -8.52 -3.36 8.61
N ALA A 272 -9.36 -3.96 9.47
CA ALA A 272 -9.60 -5.39 9.52
C ALA A 272 -10.57 -5.93 8.45
N ALA A 273 -11.50 -5.10 7.99
CA ALA A 273 -12.56 -5.48 7.07
C ALA A 273 -12.35 -4.95 5.65
N GLY A 274 -11.43 -3.98 5.47
CA GLY A 274 -11.19 -3.32 4.19
C GLY A 274 -12.38 -2.52 3.66
N VAL A 275 -13.44 -2.32 4.46
CA VAL A 275 -14.66 -1.60 4.03
C VAL A 275 -14.63 -0.18 4.56
N THR A 276 -14.40 0.80 3.68
CA THR A 276 -14.60 2.22 3.98
C THR A 276 -15.99 2.66 3.52
N SER A 277 -16.87 3.00 4.46
CA SER A 277 -18.15 3.66 4.15
C SER A 277 -17.99 5.18 4.20
N ASN A 278 -17.15 5.77 3.35
CA ASN A 278 -17.06 7.22 3.23
C ASN A 278 -18.00 7.71 2.15
N THR A 279 -18.95 8.55 2.54
CA THR A 279 -19.79 9.29 1.60
C THR A 279 -18.90 10.31 0.88
N GLY A 280 -18.82 10.22 -0.45
CA GLY A 280 -18.09 11.21 -1.22
C GLY A 280 -18.76 12.59 -1.13
N PHE A 281 -17.96 13.64 -1.23
CA PHE A 281 -18.37 15.03 -1.03
C PHE A 281 -17.96 15.94 -2.19
N ILE A 282 -17.30 15.40 -3.21
CA ILE A 282 -16.75 16.17 -4.32
C ILE A 282 -17.68 16.10 -5.53
N VAL A 283 -18.01 17.26 -6.09
CA VAL A 283 -18.64 17.40 -7.40
C VAL A 283 -17.64 18.04 -8.37
N VAL A 284 -17.49 17.48 -9.57
CA VAL A 284 -16.58 17.99 -10.60
C VAL A 284 -17.38 18.27 -11.88
N GLU A 285 -17.26 19.48 -12.41
CA GLU A 285 -17.95 19.96 -13.60
C GLU A 285 -17.03 20.09 -14.82
N THR A 286 -17.59 20.06 -16.03
CA THR A 286 -16.85 20.14 -17.31
C THR A 286 -16.07 21.45 -17.53
N ASN A 287 -16.32 22.47 -16.72
CA ASN A 287 -15.62 23.77 -16.71
C ASN A 287 -14.36 23.75 -15.81
N TYR A 288 -13.89 22.57 -15.41
CA TYR A 288 -12.74 22.35 -14.51
C TYR A 288 -12.97 22.84 -13.07
N ARG A 289 -14.21 23.15 -12.67
CA ARG A 289 -14.53 23.51 -11.28
C ARG A 289 -14.81 22.27 -10.44
N ILE A 290 -14.27 22.31 -9.22
CA ILE A 290 -14.49 21.34 -8.17
C ILE A 290 -15.30 22.02 -7.07
N TYR A 291 -16.41 21.40 -6.69
CA TYR A 291 -17.25 21.78 -5.56
C TYR A 291 -17.11 20.72 -4.47
N ALA A 292 -16.41 21.05 -3.39
CA ALA A 292 -16.19 20.15 -2.27
C ALA A 292 -17.13 20.53 -1.11
N TYR A 293 -18.08 19.66 -0.79
CA TYR A 293 -19.03 19.82 0.32
C TYR A 293 -18.42 19.31 1.63
N THR A 294 -17.47 20.07 2.20
CA THR A 294 -16.75 19.67 3.40
C THR A 294 -16.34 20.87 4.25
N ASN A 295 -16.36 20.67 5.57
CA ASN A 295 -15.87 21.64 6.55
C ASN A 295 -14.48 21.24 7.09
N SER A 296 -14.02 20.03 6.75
CA SER A 296 -12.74 19.50 7.24
C SER A 296 -11.59 20.22 6.54
N GLU A 297 -10.76 20.89 7.32
CA GLU A 297 -9.59 21.62 6.81
C GLU A 297 -8.61 20.70 6.09
N LEU A 298 -8.51 19.45 6.52
CA LEU A 298 -7.69 18.44 5.86
C LEU A 298 -8.19 18.18 4.43
N GLN A 299 -9.48 17.93 4.26
CA GLN A 299 -10.07 17.66 2.94
C GLN A 299 -9.87 18.84 1.99
N ILE A 300 -9.99 20.07 2.52
CA ILE A 300 -9.73 21.31 1.77
C ILE A 300 -8.25 21.38 1.37
N ALA A 301 -7.34 21.14 2.30
CA ALA A 301 -5.91 21.17 2.00
C ALA A 301 -5.51 20.11 0.96
N LEU A 302 -6.12 18.91 0.99
CA LEU A 302 -5.90 17.86 -0.01
C LEU A 302 -6.36 18.27 -1.41
N VAL A 303 -7.51 18.95 -1.52
CA VAL A 303 -7.98 19.49 -2.81
C VAL A 303 -7.05 20.60 -3.30
N ALA A 304 -6.52 21.43 -2.39
CA ALA A 304 -5.58 22.50 -2.73
C ALA A 304 -4.22 22.01 -3.27
N LEU A 305 -3.87 20.73 -3.06
CA LEU A 305 -2.62 20.17 -3.56
C LEU A 305 -2.54 20.12 -5.09
N PHE A 306 -3.69 20.02 -5.77
CA PHE A 306 -3.75 19.87 -7.23
C PHE A 306 -4.77 20.80 -7.89
N SER A 307 -5.31 21.78 -7.15
CA SER A 307 -6.27 22.76 -7.66
C SER A 307 -6.09 24.11 -6.97
N GLU A 308 -6.55 25.17 -7.63
CA GLU A 308 -6.56 26.53 -7.10
C GLU A 308 -7.87 26.81 -6.37
N MET A 309 -7.80 27.27 -5.13
CA MET A 309 -8.99 27.62 -4.34
C MET A 309 -9.53 28.98 -4.77
N LEU A 310 -10.79 29.01 -5.21
CA LEU A 310 -11.47 30.25 -5.62
C LEU A 310 -12.27 30.86 -4.47
N TYR A 311 -13.13 30.05 -3.84
CA TYR A 311 -14.04 30.51 -2.79
C TYR A 311 -14.15 29.48 -1.67
N ARG A 312 -14.18 29.95 -0.42
CA ARG A 312 -14.45 29.15 0.77
C ARG A 312 -15.71 29.65 1.45
N PHE A 313 -16.78 28.87 1.38
CA PHE A 313 -18.01 29.04 2.15
C PHE A 313 -17.97 28.11 3.38
N PRO A 314 -18.90 28.28 4.35
CA PRO A 314 -18.91 27.47 5.57
C PRO A 314 -19.04 25.95 5.34
N ASN A 315 -19.70 25.53 4.25
CA ASN A 315 -19.96 24.13 3.93
C ASN A 315 -19.62 23.71 2.50
N VAL A 316 -19.10 24.63 1.70
CA VAL A 316 -18.74 24.39 0.30
C VAL A 316 -17.44 25.12 0.00
N VAL A 317 -16.52 24.41 -0.62
CA VAL A 317 -15.31 25.00 -1.19
C VAL A 317 -15.36 24.85 -2.69
N VAL A 318 -15.13 25.95 -3.38
CA VAL A 318 -15.04 26.00 -4.84
C VAL A 318 -13.57 26.12 -5.21
N ALA A 319 -13.06 25.13 -5.94
CA ALA A 319 -11.71 25.12 -6.48
C ALA A 319 -11.76 24.96 -8.00
N GLN A 320 -10.66 25.28 -8.67
CA GLN A 320 -10.52 25.14 -10.11
C GLN A 320 -9.25 24.36 -10.43
N VAL A 321 -9.38 23.35 -11.29
CA VAL A 321 -8.24 22.60 -11.81
C VAL A 321 -7.66 23.37 -12.99
N THR A 322 -6.46 23.91 -12.82
CA THR A 322 -5.72 24.65 -13.84
C THR A 322 -4.54 23.83 -14.34
N ARG A 323 -3.97 24.22 -15.47
CA ARG A 323 -2.76 23.58 -16.00
C ARG A 323 -1.60 23.75 -15.02
N GLU A 324 -1.47 24.95 -14.46
CA GLU A 324 -0.40 25.35 -13.55
C GLU A 324 -0.47 24.56 -12.24
N SER A 325 -1.65 24.44 -11.63
CA SER A 325 -1.84 23.66 -10.39
C SER A 325 -1.56 22.17 -10.59
N VAL A 326 -2.00 21.57 -11.70
CA VAL A 326 -1.71 20.17 -12.00
C VAL A 326 -0.22 19.96 -12.27
N GLN A 327 0.44 20.85 -13.01
CA GLN A 327 1.88 20.75 -13.25
C GLN A 327 2.70 20.90 -11.96
N GLN A 328 2.26 21.77 -11.04
CA GLN A 328 2.86 21.91 -9.71
C GLN A 328 2.67 20.63 -8.87
N ALA A 329 1.47 20.04 -8.88
CA ALA A 329 1.22 18.76 -8.22
C ALA A 329 2.12 17.63 -8.75
N ILE A 330 2.31 17.57 -10.07
CA ILE A 330 3.20 16.60 -10.72
C ILE A 330 4.67 16.87 -10.37
N ALA A 331 5.08 18.13 -10.20
CA ALA A 331 6.41 18.46 -9.69
C ALA A 331 6.67 17.94 -8.29
N ASN A 332 5.62 17.91 -7.46
CA ASN A 332 5.65 17.31 -6.13
C ASN A 332 5.53 15.78 -6.16
N GLY A 333 5.36 15.16 -7.33
CA GLY A 333 5.34 13.70 -7.52
C GLY A 333 3.96 13.04 -7.44
N ILE A 334 2.89 13.83 -7.55
CA ILE A 334 1.51 13.35 -7.69
C ILE A 334 1.24 13.03 -9.16
N THR A 335 0.79 11.82 -9.47
CA THR A 335 0.47 11.42 -10.85
C THR A 335 -0.96 11.81 -11.25
N ALA A 336 -1.24 11.97 -12.55
CA ALA A 336 -2.60 12.24 -13.02
C ALA A 336 -3.58 11.15 -12.58
N GLN A 337 -3.15 9.88 -12.61
CA GLN A 337 -3.97 8.74 -12.21
C GLN A 337 -4.38 8.82 -10.73
N GLN A 338 -3.52 9.33 -9.85
CA GLN A 338 -3.83 9.51 -8.43
C GLN A 338 -4.83 10.63 -8.20
N ILE A 339 -4.70 11.75 -8.92
CA ILE A 339 -5.68 12.85 -8.87
C ILE A 339 -7.06 12.32 -9.32
N ILE A 340 -7.11 11.60 -10.45
CA ILE A 340 -8.35 11.04 -10.99
C ILE A 340 -8.94 10.00 -10.02
N HIS A 341 -8.10 9.14 -9.43
CA HIS A 341 -8.54 8.17 -8.43
C HIS A 341 -9.13 8.87 -7.21
N PHE A 342 -8.47 9.90 -6.67
CA PHE A 342 -8.96 10.68 -5.54
C PHE A 342 -10.33 11.30 -5.82
N LEU A 343 -10.49 11.96 -6.97
CA LEU A 343 -11.75 12.57 -7.38
C LEU A 343 -12.87 11.54 -7.55
N ARG A 344 -12.55 10.35 -8.06
CA ARG A 344 -13.51 9.25 -8.25
C ARG A 344 -13.94 8.64 -6.92
N THR A 345 -12.99 8.35 -6.04
CA THR A 345 -13.26 7.69 -4.75
C THR A 345 -14.04 8.60 -3.80
N ARG A 346 -13.84 9.92 -3.89
CA ARG A 346 -14.54 10.92 -3.05
C ARG A 346 -15.68 11.64 -3.78
N ALA A 347 -16.15 11.10 -4.90
CA ALA A 347 -17.23 11.67 -5.70
C ALA A 347 -18.57 11.63 -4.95
N HIS A 348 -19.33 12.73 -5.01
CA HIS A 348 -20.63 12.85 -4.38
C HIS A 348 -21.62 11.79 -4.93
N PRO A 349 -22.56 11.25 -4.11
CA PRO A 349 -23.50 10.21 -4.55
C PRO A 349 -24.30 10.55 -5.81
N VAL A 350 -24.55 11.84 -6.08
CA VAL A 350 -25.21 12.30 -7.31
C VAL A 350 -24.36 12.02 -8.55
N MET A 351 -23.05 12.22 -8.48
CA MET A 351 -22.12 11.90 -9.58
C MET A 351 -21.90 10.40 -9.73
N LEU A 352 -21.93 9.64 -8.63
CA LEU A 352 -21.81 8.18 -8.69
C LEU A 352 -22.96 7.51 -9.46
N LYS A 353 -24.11 8.19 -9.62
CA LYS A 353 -25.21 7.72 -10.47
C LYS A 353 -24.94 7.88 -11.96
N GLN A 354 -23.96 8.70 -12.35
CA GLN A 354 -23.62 8.97 -13.74
C GLN A 354 -22.50 8.03 -14.20
N THR A 355 -22.58 7.55 -15.43
CA THR A 355 -21.55 6.73 -16.07
C THR A 355 -21.06 7.44 -17.33
N PRO A 356 -19.78 7.86 -17.42
CA PRO A 356 -18.72 7.75 -16.39
C PRO A 356 -18.92 8.71 -15.20
N VAL A 357 -18.44 8.31 -14.01
CA VAL A 357 -18.55 9.12 -12.76
C VAL A 357 -17.90 10.50 -12.90
N LEU A 358 -16.74 10.55 -13.56
CA LEU A 358 -16.03 11.80 -13.85
C LEU A 358 -16.18 12.12 -15.33
N PRO A 359 -16.41 13.39 -15.71
CA PRO A 359 -16.44 13.79 -17.11
C PRO A 359 -15.12 13.45 -17.83
N PRO A 360 -15.17 12.80 -19.01
CA PRO A 360 -13.98 12.34 -19.72
C PRO A 360 -13.05 13.50 -20.10
N THR A 361 -13.62 14.65 -20.43
CA THR A 361 -12.89 15.89 -20.75
C THR A 361 -11.87 16.24 -19.67
N ILE A 362 -12.24 16.11 -18.40
CA ILE A 362 -11.37 16.46 -17.28
C ILE A 362 -10.32 15.38 -17.07
N THR A 363 -10.72 14.11 -17.11
CA THR A 363 -9.77 13.00 -16.92
C THR A 363 -8.69 12.98 -18.00
N ASP A 364 -9.07 13.28 -19.23
CA ASP A 364 -8.12 13.31 -20.35
C ASP A 364 -7.27 14.58 -20.31
N GLN A 365 -7.84 15.72 -19.94
CA GLN A 365 -7.07 16.97 -19.81
C GLN A 365 -5.98 16.87 -18.73
N ILE A 366 -6.28 16.27 -17.57
CA ILE A 366 -5.28 16.06 -16.51
C ILE A 366 -4.16 15.14 -16.99
N ARG A 367 -4.47 14.10 -17.76
CA ARG A 367 -3.46 13.21 -18.36
C ARG A 367 -2.62 13.93 -19.41
N LEU A 368 -3.22 14.77 -20.24
CA LEU A 368 -2.50 15.57 -21.24
C LEU A 368 -1.52 16.54 -20.58
N TRP A 369 -1.93 17.22 -19.51
CA TRP A 369 -1.04 18.10 -18.73
C TRP A 369 0.14 17.35 -18.08
N GLU A 370 -0.03 16.07 -17.73
CA GLU A 370 1.08 15.22 -17.30
C GLU A 370 2.03 14.89 -18.46
N LEU A 371 1.49 14.50 -19.60
CA LEU A 371 2.29 14.17 -20.79
C LEU A 371 3.08 15.36 -21.33
N GLU A 372 2.59 16.59 -21.15
CA GLU A 372 3.33 17.81 -21.52
C GLU A 372 4.70 17.91 -20.82
N ARG A 373 4.82 17.42 -19.58
CA ARG A 373 6.09 17.39 -18.85
C ARG A 373 6.99 16.25 -19.34
N ASP A 374 6.42 15.10 -19.66
CA ASP A 374 7.19 13.91 -20.06
C ASP A 374 7.60 13.92 -21.56
N ARG A 375 7.50 15.07 -22.25
CA ARG A 375 7.90 15.24 -23.65
C ARG A 375 9.40 15.08 -23.89
N LEU A 376 10.23 15.43 -22.90
CA LEU A 376 11.69 15.41 -23.01
C LEU A 376 12.26 14.34 -22.10
N GLN A 377 12.99 13.39 -22.68
CA GLN A 377 13.75 12.39 -21.93
C GLN A 377 15.20 12.84 -21.80
N PHE A 378 15.61 13.22 -20.59
CA PHE A 378 16.99 13.55 -20.30
C PHE A 378 17.78 12.25 -20.12
N THR A 379 18.72 12.01 -21.03
CA THR A 379 19.66 10.90 -20.97
C THR A 379 21.07 11.47 -21.00
N GLU A 380 21.83 11.24 -19.92
CA GLU A 380 23.24 11.63 -19.88
C GLU A 380 24.06 10.67 -20.75
N GLY A 381 25.00 11.22 -21.53
CA GLY A 381 25.81 10.44 -22.44
C GLY A 381 27.06 11.17 -22.88
N VAL A 382 28.03 10.39 -23.36
CA VAL A 382 29.27 10.90 -23.96
C VAL A 382 29.18 10.73 -25.47
N LEU A 383 29.40 11.83 -26.19
CA LEU A 383 29.39 11.88 -27.64
C LEU A 383 30.74 11.42 -28.21
N TYR A 384 30.70 10.49 -29.14
CA TYR A 384 31.82 10.12 -30.01
C TYR A 384 31.51 10.59 -31.42
N ASN A 385 32.39 11.42 -31.97
CA ASN A 385 32.31 11.96 -33.32
C ASN A 385 33.71 11.93 -33.98
N GLN A 386 33.80 12.40 -35.22
CA GLN A 386 35.05 12.52 -35.98
C GLN A 386 35.76 11.18 -36.26
N PHE A 387 35.00 10.14 -36.59
CA PHE A 387 35.59 8.89 -37.10
C PHE A 387 36.18 9.11 -38.50
N LEU A 388 37.43 8.67 -38.70
CA LEU A 388 38.13 8.79 -39.98
C LEU A 388 37.56 7.78 -41.00
N SER A 389 37.41 6.52 -40.58
CA SER A 389 36.85 5.44 -41.41
C SER A 389 35.43 5.02 -40.97
N GLN A 390 34.67 4.48 -41.90
CA GLN A 390 33.37 3.84 -41.63
C GLN A 390 33.55 2.55 -40.81
N THR A 391 34.57 1.77 -41.11
CA THR A 391 34.90 0.52 -40.39
C THR A 391 35.24 0.78 -38.93
N ASP A 392 35.96 1.87 -38.65
CA ASP A 392 36.33 2.30 -37.29
C ASP A 392 35.09 2.62 -36.43
N PHE A 393 34.12 3.29 -37.04
CA PHE A 393 32.83 3.60 -36.41
C PHE A 393 32.03 2.32 -36.14
N GLU A 394 31.92 1.43 -37.12
CA GLU A 394 31.15 0.19 -37.00
C GLU A 394 31.73 -0.73 -35.92
N VAL A 395 33.05 -0.87 -35.83
CA VAL A 395 33.70 -1.69 -34.80
C VAL A 395 33.46 -1.13 -33.40
N LEU A 396 33.56 0.19 -33.22
CA LEU A 396 33.31 0.81 -31.92
C LEU A 396 31.82 0.74 -31.52
N ARG A 397 30.92 0.94 -32.50
CA ARG A 397 29.46 0.80 -32.35
C ARG A 397 29.10 -0.61 -31.91
N ASP A 398 29.55 -1.63 -32.64
CA ASP A 398 29.19 -3.03 -32.36
C ASP A 398 29.72 -3.47 -31.00
N ARG A 399 30.90 -2.96 -30.60
CA ARG A 399 31.42 -3.17 -29.25
C ARG A 399 30.57 -2.50 -28.18
N ALA A 400 30.14 -1.26 -28.38
CA ALA A 400 29.27 -0.55 -27.44
C ALA A 400 27.87 -1.17 -27.35
N GLN A 401 27.35 -1.67 -28.47
CA GLN A 401 26.08 -2.40 -28.51
C GLN A 401 26.18 -3.75 -27.78
N GLY A 402 27.26 -4.51 -27.99
CA GLY A 402 27.50 -5.78 -27.29
C GLY A 402 27.70 -5.64 -25.78
N LEU A 403 28.18 -4.47 -25.32
CA LEU A 403 28.28 -4.12 -23.90
C LEU A 403 27.00 -3.51 -23.32
N GLY A 404 25.97 -3.27 -24.14
CA GLY A 404 24.72 -2.64 -23.71
C GLY A 404 24.87 -1.17 -23.27
N CYS A 405 25.92 -0.47 -23.71
CA CYS A 405 26.21 0.90 -23.30
C CYS A 405 25.93 1.96 -24.38
N LEU A 406 25.48 1.56 -25.57
CA LEU A 406 25.06 2.45 -26.65
C LEU A 406 23.68 3.06 -26.37
N VAL A 407 23.59 4.39 -26.36
CA VAL A 407 22.34 5.15 -26.10
C VAL A 407 21.69 5.62 -27.40
N TRP A 408 22.48 6.17 -28.31
CA TRP A 408 22.00 6.68 -29.59
C TRP A 408 23.10 6.58 -30.66
N GLN A 409 22.70 6.47 -31.91
CA GLN A 409 23.63 6.40 -33.04
C GLN A 409 23.05 7.07 -34.29
N ASP A 410 23.94 7.62 -35.10
CA ASP A 410 23.68 8.09 -36.45
C ASP A 410 24.80 7.58 -37.36
N VAL A 411 24.42 6.68 -38.26
CA VAL A 411 25.35 6.03 -39.20
C VAL A 411 25.79 6.98 -40.30
N THR A 412 24.94 7.92 -40.72
CA THR A 412 25.24 8.85 -41.82
C THR A 412 26.29 9.88 -41.42
N HIS A 413 26.21 10.39 -40.19
CA HIS A 413 27.18 11.34 -39.66
C HIS A 413 28.32 10.67 -38.88
N ARG A 414 28.27 9.34 -38.71
CA ARG A 414 29.22 8.55 -37.91
C ARG A 414 29.32 9.11 -36.48
N VAL A 415 28.18 9.26 -35.83
CA VAL A 415 28.08 9.79 -34.47
C VAL A 415 27.44 8.73 -33.59
N MET A 416 27.99 8.53 -32.40
CA MET A 416 27.38 7.65 -31.40
C MET A 416 27.46 8.27 -30.02
N VAL A 417 26.43 8.02 -29.21
CA VAL A 417 26.36 8.43 -27.81
C VAL A 417 26.35 7.17 -26.97
N VAL A 418 27.25 7.09 -25.99
CA VAL A 418 27.31 5.99 -25.03
C VAL A 418 27.06 6.48 -23.62
N THR A 419 26.68 5.59 -22.72
CA THR A 419 26.49 5.92 -21.31
C THR A 419 27.82 6.36 -20.65
N PRO A 420 27.78 7.27 -19.66
CA PRO A 420 28.98 7.69 -18.94
C PRO A 420 29.72 6.52 -18.26
N GLN A 421 28.95 5.53 -17.78
CA GLN A 421 29.48 4.32 -17.14
C GLN A 421 30.27 3.45 -18.14
N GLY A 422 29.76 3.29 -19.37
CA GLY A 422 30.41 2.52 -20.43
C GLY A 422 31.54 3.25 -21.15
N HIS A 423 31.69 4.57 -20.98
CA HIS A 423 32.71 5.37 -21.66
C HIS A 423 34.13 4.85 -21.43
N SER A 424 34.46 4.46 -20.20
CA SER A 424 35.81 4.02 -19.84
C SER A 424 36.23 2.74 -20.58
N GLU A 425 35.30 1.80 -20.77
CA GLU A 425 35.55 0.53 -21.45
C GLU A 425 35.66 0.69 -22.96
N VAL A 426 34.76 1.48 -23.56
CA VAL A 426 34.77 1.79 -24.99
C VAL A 426 36.08 2.51 -25.36
N LYS A 427 36.53 3.46 -24.53
CA LYS A 427 37.80 4.16 -24.71
C LYS A 427 39.02 3.23 -24.58
N ARG A 428 39.01 2.29 -23.63
CA ARG A 428 40.09 1.30 -23.47
C ARG A 428 40.18 0.38 -24.67
N PHE A 429 39.05 -0.09 -25.18
CA PHE A 429 38.98 -0.93 -26.38
C PHE A 429 39.56 -0.19 -27.60
N TRP A 430 39.13 1.05 -27.82
CA TRP A 430 39.63 1.86 -28.94
C TRP A 430 41.15 2.09 -28.88
N LYS A 431 41.70 2.37 -27.69
CA LYS A 431 43.14 2.52 -27.50
C LYS A 431 43.92 1.24 -27.77
N ARG A 432 43.38 0.07 -27.39
CA ARG A 432 44.01 -1.23 -27.68
C ARG A 432 44.02 -1.50 -29.19
N GLN A 433 42.90 -1.24 -29.86
CA GLN A 433 42.78 -1.45 -31.30
C GLN A 433 43.79 -0.57 -32.06
N LYS A 434 43.88 0.73 -31.75
CA LYS A 434 44.89 1.65 -32.31
C LYS A 434 46.34 1.34 -31.95
N SER A 435 46.59 0.49 -30.96
CA SER A 435 47.96 0.06 -30.60
C SER A 435 48.40 -1.21 -31.32
N HIS A 436 47.46 -1.92 -31.95
CA HIS A 436 47.70 -3.15 -32.70
C HIS A 436 47.63 -2.94 -34.23
N THR A 437 47.19 -1.76 -34.67
CA THR A 437 47.38 -1.22 -36.02
C THR A 437 48.53 -0.23 -36.00
#